data_AF-A0A026VUR8-F1
#
_entry.id   AF-A0A026VUR8-F1
#
_cell.length_a   1.000
_cell.length_b   1.000
_cell.length_c   1.000
_cell.angle_alpha   90.00
_cell.angle_beta   90.00
_cell.angle_gamma   90.00
#
_symmetry.space_group_name_H-M   'P 1'
#
loop_
_entity.id
_entity.type
_entity.pdbx_description
1 polymer ?
#
loop_
_entity_poly.entity_id
_entity_poly.type
_entity_poly.pdbx_seq_one_letter_code
_entity_poly.pdbx_strand_id
1 'polypeptide(L)'
;MSRGPIIWPARSPDLNVLDFFVWGHIKSLIEQRRNDAENEVRESILAAFGIITPDMAHRATRDIVRRAEFCVQAGERHFEQFLH
;
A
#
# COMPACT_ATOMS: atom_id res chain seq x y z
N MET A 1 -4.96 21.85 10.59
CA MET A 1 -4.70 20.80 9.58
C MET A 1 -5.97 20.61 8.79
N SER A 2 -6.04 21.13 7.56
CA SER A 2 -7.17 20.92 6.67
C SER A 2 -7.22 19.45 6.26
N ARG A 3 -8.35 18.78 6.50
CA ARG A 3 -8.60 17.45 5.94
C ARG A 3 -8.56 17.58 4.41
N GLY A 4 -7.89 16.66 3.72
CA GLY A 4 -7.97 16.57 2.26
C GLY A 4 -9.43 16.43 1.80
N PRO A 5 -9.71 16.50 0.49
CA PRO A 5 -11.07 16.43 -0.04
C PRO A 5 -11.81 15.13 0.32
N ILE A 6 -11.08 14.10 0.77
CA ILE A 6 -11.62 12.83 1.24
C ILE A 6 -11.39 12.73 2.75
N ILE A 7 -12.48 12.55 3.50
CA ILE A 7 -12.42 12.27 4.94
C ILE A 7 -12.08 10.79 5.12
N TRP A 8 -10.81 10.50 5.38
CA TRP A 8 -10.37 9.15 5.75
C TRP A 8 -10.65 8.90 7.24
N PRO A 9 -11.14 7.71 7.62
CA PRO A 9 -11.23 7.33 9.02
C PRO A 9 -9.82 7.32 9.64
N ALA A 10 -9.73 7.65 10.92
CA ALA A 10 -8.46 7.56 11.63
C ALA A 10 -8.00 6.09 11.68
N ARG A 11 -6.71 5.84 11.42
CA ARG A 11 -6.10 4.49 11.48
C ARG A 11 -6.62 3.49 10.44
N SER A 12 -6.82 3.90 9.18
CA SER A 12 -7.22 3.00 8.09
C SER A 12 -6.13 2.84 7.01
N PRO A 13 -4.92 2.32 7.34
CA PRO A 13 -3.90 2.02 6.33
C PRO A 13 -4.43 1.00 5.29
N ASP A 14 -5.37 0.14 5.68
CA ASP A 14 -5.99 -0.85 4.78
C ASP A 14 -6.81 -0.26 3.64
N LEU A 15 -7.17 1.03 3.71
CA LEU A 15 -7.93 1.74 2.68
C LEU A 15 -7.07 2.72 1.87
N ASN A 16 -5.80 2.90 2.24
CA ASN A 16 -4.86 3.74 1.50
C ASN A 16 -3.97 2.89 0.60
N VAL A 17 -4.10 3.05 -0.72
CA VAL A 17 -3.30 2.34 -1.73
C VAL A 17 -1.80 2.50 -1.51
N LEU A 18 -1.37 3.66 -1.01
CA LEU A 18 0.05 3.89 -0.72
C LEU A 18 0.53 2.99 0.42
N ASP A 19 -0.29 2.78 1.44
CA ASP A 19 0.06 1.99 2.62
C ASP A 19 -0.06 0.49 2.34
N PHE A 20 -1.22 0.03 1.84
CA PHE A 20 -1.47 -1.41 1.68
C PHE A 20 -0.80 -2.03 0.45
N PHE A 21 -0.50 -1.23 -0.59
CA PHE A 21 0.09 -1.73 -1.83
C PHE A 21 1.49 -1.17 -2.05
N VAL A 22 1.65 0.14 -2.24
CA VAL A 22 2.93 0.72 -2.69
C VAL A 22 4.04 0.46 -1.66
N TRP A 23 3.81 0.80 -0.41
CA TRP A 23 4.80 0.64 0.65
C TRP A 23 5.12 -0.83 0.91
N GLY A 24 4.11 -1.69 1.03
CA GLY A 24 4.29 -3.13 1.20
C GLY A 24 5.08 -3.77 0.05
N HIS A 25 4.74 -3.41 -1.19
CA HIS A 25 5.41 -3.92 -2.39
C HIS A 25 6.87 -3.48 -2.46
N ILE A 26 7.14 -2.19 -2.32
CA ILE A 26 8.51 -1.64 -2.33
C ILE A 26 9.35 -2.25 -1.21
N LYS A 27 8.79 -2.33 0.00
CA LYS A 27 9.48 -2.94 1.14
C LYS A 27 9.88 -4.38 0.85
N SER A 28 8.96 -5.19 0.31
CA SER A 28 9.27 -6.59 -0.05
C SER A 28 10.38 -6.74 -1.10
N LEU A 29 10.51 -5.78 -2.02
CA LEU A 29 11.54 -5.78 -3.06
C LEU A 29 12.91 -5.37 -2.51
N ILE A 30 12.93 -4.42 -1.57
CA ILE A 30 14.16 -3.91 -0.97
C ILE A 30 14.66 -4.83 0.14
N GLU A 31 13.80 -5.43 0.97
CA GLU A 31 14.22 -6.36 2.03
C GLU A 31 14.92 -7.61 1.49
N GLN A 32 14.62 -8.01 0.25
CA GLN A 32 15.36 -9.07 -0.44
C GLN A 32 16.78 -8.65 -0.84
N ARG A 33 17.04 -7.34 -0.96
CA ARG A 33 18.34 -6.75 -1.27
C ARG A 33 18.96 -6.21 0.01
N ARG A 34 19.74 -7.05 0.68
CA ARG A 34 20.47 -6.68 1.90
C ARG A 34 21.57 -5.67 1.54
N ASN A 35 21.21 -4.40 1.51
CA ASN A 35 22.09 -3.29 1.16
C ASN A 35 22.45 -2.51 2.43
N ASP A 36 23.74 -2.47 2.77
CA ASP A 36 24.22 -1.82 3.99
C ASP A 36 24.59 -0.33 3.75
N ALA A 37 24.60 0.12 2.50
CA ALA A 37 24.96 1.49 2.11
C ALA A 37 23.73 2.34 1.73
N GLU A 38 23.67 3.59 2.21
CA GLU A 38 22.57 4.52 1.97
C GLU A 38 22.26 4.75 0.48
N ASN A 39 23.31 4.91 -0.34
CA ASN A 39 23.16 5.12 -1.78
C ASN A 39 22.52 3.90 -2.48
N GLU A 40 22.89 2.69 -2.06
CA GLU A 40 22.33 1.46 -2.65
C GLU A 40 20.86 1.27 -2.26
N VAL A 41 20.48 1.66 -1.04
CA VAL A 41 19.08 1.71 -0.60
C VAL A 41 18.30 2.71 -1.45
N ARG A 42 18.84 3.92 -1.67
CA ARG A 42 18.19 4.95 -2.49
C ARG A 42 17.93 4.46 -3.92
N GLU A 43 18.94 3.91 -4.57
CA GLU A 43 18.80 3.37 -5.93
C GLU A 43 17.83 2.19 -5.98
N SER A 44 17.81 1.34 -4.95
CA SER A 44 16.86 0.23 -4.86
C SER A 44 15.42 0.70 -4.69
N ILE A 45 15.18 1.79 -3.94
CA ILE A 45 13.85 2.42 -3.86
C ILE A 45 13.41 2.91 -5.23
N LEU A 46 14.27 3.65 -5.95
CA LEU A 46 13.95 4.18 -7.28
C LEU A 46 13.66 3.05 -8.28
N ALA A 47 14.49 2.01 -8.27
CA ALA A 47 14.28 0.82 -9.10
C ALA A 47 12.96 0.09 -8.76
N ALA A 48 12.63 -0.04 -7.47
CA ALA A 48 11.38 -0.67 -7.03
C ALA A 48 10.14 0.11 -7.49
N PHE A 49 10.19 1.45 -7.43
CA PHE A 49 9.12 2.28 -8.01
C PHE A 49 8.98 2.08 -9.52
N GLY A 50 10.10 1.91 -10.24
CA GLY A 50 10.11 1.62 -11.69
C GLY A 50 9.44 0.30 -12.08
N ILE A 51 9.27 -0.64 -11.14
CA ILE A 51 8.58 -1.92 -11.36
C ILE A 51 7.05 -1.75 -11.31
N ILE A 52 6.55 -0.70 -10.65
CA ILE A 52 5.11 -0.46 -10.51
C ILE A 52 4.55 -0.02 -11.88
N THR A 53 3.89 -0.96 -12.55
CA THR A 53 3.23 -0.68 -13.83
C THR A 53 1.90 0.06 -13.64
N PRO A 54 1.40 0.78 -14.66
CA PRO A 54 0.06 1.38 -14.62
C PRO A 54 -1.04 0.37 -14.30
N ASP A 55 -0.93 -0.84 -14.84
CA ASP A 55 -1.88 -1.93 -14.62
C ASP A 55 -1.89 -2.43 -13.16
N MET A 56 -0.72 -2.52 -12.51
CA MET A 56 -0.64 -2.80 -11.07
C MET A 56 -1.29 -1.69 -10.24
N ALA A 57 -1.01 -0.42 -10.57
CA ALA A 57 -1.62 0.72 -9.89
C ALA A 57 -3.15 0.72 -10.07
N HIS A 58 -3.65 0.49 -11.28
CA HIS A 58 -5.08 0.40 -11.57
C HIS A 58 -5.77 -0.72 -10.78
N ARG A 59 -5.15 -1.91 -10.69
CA ARG A 59 -5.67 -3.01 -9.86
C ARG A 59 -5.73 -2.61 -8.38
N ALA A 60 -4.66 -2.03 -7.85
CA ALA A 60 -4.61 -1.62 -6.45
C ALA A 60 -5.65 -0.54 -6.13
N THR A 61 -5.87 0.44 -7.02
CA THR A 61 -6.92 1.45 -6.85
C THR A 61 -8.32 0.85 -6.87
N ARG A 62 -8.57 -0.15 -7.73
CA ARG A 62 -9.86 -0.86 -7.74
C ARG A 62 -10.09 -1.69 -6.48
N ASP A 63 -9.03 -2.21 -5.88
CA ASP A 63 -9.10 -3.02 -4.65
C ASP A 63 -9.56 -2.22 -3.42
N ILE A 64 -9.51 -0.87 -3.47
CA ILE A 64 -10.03 -0.01 -2.40
C ILE A 64 -11.51 -0.32 -2.11
N VAL A 65 -12.32 -0.53 -3.14
CA VAL A 65 -13.77 -0.79 -2.97
C VAL A 65 -13.97 -2.11 -2.22
N ARG A 66 -13.29 -3.17 -2.67
CA ARG A 66 -13.35 -4.49 -2.02
C ARG A 66 -12.89 -4.42 -0.56
N ARG A 67 -11.79 -3.69 -0.29
CA ARG A 67 -11.28 -3.49 1.07
C ARG A 67 -12.23 -2.68 1.94
N ALA A 68 -12.90 -1.66 1.39
CA ALA A 68 -13.91 -0.89 2.10
C ALA A 68 -15.12 -1.76 2.49
N GLU A 69 -15.59 -2.63 1.58
CA GLU A 69 -16.67 -3.58 1.85
C GLU A 69 -16.31 -4.52 3.01
N PHE A 70 -15.09 -5.09 3.01
CA PHE A 70 -14.62 -5.93 4.10
C PHE A 70 -14.46 -5.17 5.42
N CYS A 71 -13.98 -3.92 5.39
CA CYS A 71 -13.88 -3.07 6.59
C CYS A 71 -15.25 -2.85 7.23
N VAL A 72 -16.29 -2.60 6.41
CA VAL A 72 -17.67 -2.47 6.89
C VAL A 72 -18.19 -3.78 7.48
N GLN A 73 -17.97 -4.92 6.80
CA GLN A 73 -18.40 -6.24 7.29
C GLN A 73 -17.69 -6.64 8.59
N ALA A 74 -16.42 -6.31 8.72
CA ALA A 74 -15.62 -6.61 9.90
C ALA A 74 -16.01 -5.75 11.11
N GLY A 75 -16.72 -4.64 10.90
CA GLY A 75 -17.10 -3.69 11.95
C GLY A 75 -15.87 -3.07 12.62
N GLU A 76 -14.95 -2.52 11.81
CA GLU A 76 -13.68 -1.91 12.24
C GLU A 76 -12.62 -2.90 12.78
N ARG A 77 -12.84 -4.21 12.64
CA ARG A 77 -11.82 -5.24 12.94
C ARG A 77 -10.93 -5.53 11.73
N HIS A 78 -9.78 -6.14 12.00
CA HIS A 78 -8.86 -6.65 10.96
C HIS A 78 -9.57 -7.62 10.01
N PHE A 79 -9.36 -7.42 8.71
CA PHE A 79 -10.03 -8.14 7.64
C PHE A 79 -9.08 -8.66 6.56
N GLU A 80 -7.78 -8.44 6.71
CA GLU A 80 -6.74 -8.77 5.74
C GLU A 80 -6.73 -10.28 5.42
N GLN A 81 -7.12 -11.12 6.38
CA GLN A 81 -7.27 -12.59 6.22
C GLN A 81 -8.34 -13.00 5.19
N PHE A 82 -9.24 -12.10 4.80
CA PHE A 82 -10.32 -12.35 3.84
C PHE A 82 -10.01 -11.81 2.43
N LEU A 83 -8.85 -11.15 2.26
CA LEU A 83 -8.36 -10.66 0.98
C LEU A 83 -7.60 -11.79 0.26
N HIS A 84 -8.33 -12.62 -0.49
CA HIS A 84 -7.76 -13.62 -1.41
C HIS A 84 -7.62 -13.09 -2.85
#